data_AF-A0A820MRP5-F1
#
_entry.id   AF-A0A820MRP5-F1
#
_cell.length_a   1.000
_cell.length_b   1.000
_cell.length_c   1.000
_cell.angle_alpha   90.00
_cell.angle_beta   90.00
_cell.angle_gamma   90.00
#
_symmetry.space_group_name_H-M   'P 1'
#
loop_
_entity.id
_entity.type
_entity.pdbx_description
1 polymer ?
#
loop_
_entity_poly.entity_id
_entity_poly.type
_entity_poly.pdbx_seq_one_letter_code
_entity_poly.pdbx_strand_id
1 'polypeptide(L)'
;WVILCIILQWIFGFVFSIPQIIFYDKDCNSQFRGRIYVLILVVIVPSFIYIITNLIIFNHARTSTNRVQAVNQQENKTFSRRDLYLLKHMIVVYCIFVGGWSPIYLFSIINYNDTFNPNIGPVLTLIATLSLLLIVINLLIYNHELRKYLKNKIFRCSDV
;
A
#
# COMPACT_ATOMS: atom_id res chain seq x y z
N TRP A 1 -4.34 -6.66 20.02
CA TRP A 1 -3.85 -5.42 19.41
C TRP A 1 -4.03 -5.38 17.89
N VAL A 2 -3.46 -6.31 17.11
CA VAL A 2 -3.58 -6.31 15.63
C VAL A 2 -5.04 -6.30 15.14
N ILE A 3 -5.91 -7.15 15.70
CA ILE A 3 -7.34 -7.20 15.33
C ILE A 3 -8.02 -5.85 15.58
N LEU A 4 -7.71 -5.20 16.71
CA LEU A 4 -8.25 -3.89 17.05
C LEU A 4 -7.76 -2.82 16.07
N CYS A 5 -6.49 -2.86 15.65
CA CYS A 5 -5.97 -1.98 14.60
C CYS A 5 -6.70 -2.18 13.26
N ILE A 6 -6.98 -3.43 12.88
CA ILE A 6 -7.72 -3.74 11.65
C ILE A 6 -9.15 -3.18 11.73
N ILE A 7 -9.86 -3.43 12.83
CA ILE A 7 -11.22 -2.91 13.02
C ILE A 7 -11.23 -1.37 12.97
N LEU A 8 -10.30 -0.73 13.68
CA LEU A 8 -10.19 0.73 13.66
C LEU A 8 -9.88 1.25 12.25
N GLN A 9 -9.01 0.59 11.49
CA GLN A 9 -8.71 0.97 10.11
C GLN A 9 -9.97 0.97 9.24
N TRP A 10 -10.84 -0.04 9.39
CA TRP A 10 -12.12 -0.09 8.67
C TRP A 10 -13.08 1.03 9.09
N ILE A 11 -13.18 1.29 10.40
CA ILE A 11 -14.02 2.39 10.92
C ILE A 11 -13.53 3.73 10.38
N PHE A 12 -12.22 4.01 10.45
CA PHE A 12 -11.65 5.23 9.88
C PHE A 12 -11.89 5.32 8.38
N GLY A 13 -11.66 4.23 7.63
CA GLY A 13 -11.92 4.18 6.20
C GLY A 13 -13.38 4.50 5.87
N PHE A 14 -14.33 3.96 6.63
CA PHE A 14 -15.75 4.27 6.48
C PHE A 14 -16.05 5.75 6.78
N VAL A 15 -15.58 6.27 7.92
CA VAL A 15 -15.80 7.65 8.32
C VAL A 15 -15.23 8.64 7.30
N PHE A 16 -14.02 8.40 6.80
CA PHE A 16 -13.39 9.25 5.78
C PHE A 16 -14.03 9.12 4.39
N SER A 17 -14.80 8.07 4.14
CA SER A 17 -15.54 7.92 2.88
C SER A 17 -16.86 8.71 2.88
N ILE A 18 -17.41 9.06 4.05
CA ILE A 18 -18.70 9.78 4.15
C ILE A 18 -18.69 11.11 3.40
N PRO A 19 -17.69 12.01 3.57
CA PRO A 19 -17.67 13.27 2.83
C PRO A 19 -17.65 13.06 1.32
N GLN A 20 -16.97 12.01 0.84
CA GLN A 20 -16.95 11.69 -0.58
C GLN A 20 -18.35 11.39 -1.11
N ILE A 21 -19.17 10.65 -0.36
CA ILE A 21 -20.57 10.35 -0.71
C ILE A 21 -21.39 11.65 -0.84
N ILE A 22 -21.14 12.63 0.04
CA ILE A 22 -21.81 13.94 0.03
C ILE A 22 -21.40 14.79 -1.18
N PHE A 23 -20.17 14.64 -1.68
CA PHE A 23 -19.65 15.39 -2.83
C PHE A 23 -20.02 14.80 -4.21
N TYR A 24 -20.88 13.78 -4.26
CA TYR A 24 -21.45 13.30 -5.52
C TYR A 24 -22.69 14.12 -5.92
N ASP A 25 -22.70 14.60 -7.16
CA ASP A 25 -23.89 15.19 -7.76
C ASP A 25 -24.88 14.11 -8.25
N LYS A 26 -26.08 14.55 -8.65
CA LYS A 26 -27.17 13.69 -9.15
C LYS A 26 -26.75 12.81 -10.34
N ASP A 27 -25.77 13.26 -11.12
CA ASP A 27 -25.24 12.54 -12.29
C ASP A 27 -24.10 11.59 -11.92
N CYS A 28 -23.96 11.23 -10.64
CA CYS A 28 -22.87 10.41 -10.10
C CYS A 28 -21.46 10.95 -10.40
N ASN A 29 -21.35 12.25 -10.70
CA ASN A 29 -20.08 12.90 -10.93
C ASN A 29 -19.58 13.51 -9.61
N SER A 30 -18.30 13.28 -9.30
CA SER A 30 -17.66 13.87 -8.13
C SER A 30 -17.33 15.33 -8.41
N GLN A 31 -17.81 16.23 -7.54
CA GLN A 31 -17.41 17.64 -7.56
C GLN A 31 -15.89 17.78 -7.41
N PHE A 32 -15.29 18.83 -8.01
CA PHE A 32 -13.85 19.09 -7.96
C PHE A 32 -13.25 19.01 -6.54
N ARG A 33 -13.97 19.56 -5.56
CA ARG A 33 -13.57 19.53 -4.14
C ARG A 33 -13.48 18.10 -3.59
N GLY A 34 -14.43 17.23 -3.98
CA GLY A 34 -14.40 15.81 -3.64
C GLY A 34 -13.20 15.08 -4.24
N ARG A 35 -12.84 15.39 -5.49
CA ARG A 35 -11.66 14.80 -6.16
C ARG A 35 -10.35 15.16 -5.45
N ILE A 36 -10.18 16.44 -5.07
CA ILE A 36 -9.02 16.90 -4.28
C ILE A 36 -8.99 16.23 -2.90
N TYR A 37 -10.14 16.18 -2.21
CA TYR A 37 -10.24 15.55 -0.90
C TYR A 37 -9.76 14.10 -0.92
N VAL A 38 -10.19 13.32 -1.92
CA VAL A 38 -9.79 11.92 -2.08
C VAL A 38 -8.29 11.81 -2.40
N LEU A 39 -7.73 12.66 -3.28
CA LEU A 39 -6.29 12.65 -3.55
C LEU A 39 -5.48 12.88 -2.25
N ILE A 40 -5.89 13.87 -1.44
CA ILE A 40 -5.21 14.20 -0.20
C ILE A 40 -5.25 13.01 0.76
N LEU A 41 -6.42 12.42 0.99
CA LEU A 41 -6.59 11.35 1.98
C LEU A 41 -6.06 9.99 1.55
N VAL A 42 -6.16 9.65 0.26
CA VAL A 42 -5.77 8.31 -0.23
C VAL A 42 -4.30 8.27 -0.63
N VAL A 43 -3.75 9.39 -1.12
CA VAL A 43 -2.39 9.43 -1.67
C VAL A 43 -1.47 10.27 -0.80
N ILE A 44 -1.78 11.55 -0.55
CA ILE A 44 -0.83 12.49 0.04
C ILE A 44 -0.57 12.19 1.53
N VAL A 45 -1.63 12.11 2.33
CA VAL A 45 -1.52 11.86 3.78
C VAL A 45 -0.87 10.50 4.07
N PRO A 46 -1.28 9.38 3.43
CA PRO A 46 -0.60 8.10 3.59
C PRO A 46 0.85 8.14 3.15
N SER A 47 1.19 8.85 2.05
CA SER A 47 2.58 9.02 1.60
C SER A 47 3.42 9.73 2.63
N PHE A 48 2.90 10.81 3.20
CA PHE A 48 3.63 11.58 4.20
C PHE A 48 3.89 10.75 5.47
N ILE A 49 2.85 10.09 6.00
CA ILE A 49 2.96 9.21 7.16
C ILE A 49 3.94 8.07 6.87
N TYR A 50 3.83 7.46 5.68
CA TYR A 50 4.68 6.34 5.27
C TYR A 50 6.15 6.76 5.19
N ILE A 51 6.47 7.87 4.51
CA ILE A 51 7.83 8.38 4.38
C ILE A 51 8.42 8.70 5.75
N ILE A 52 7.68 9.42 6.61
CA ILE A 52 8.15 9.76 7.96
C ILE A 52 8.42 8.49 8.78
N THR A 53 7.49 7.54 8.77
CA THR A 53 7.64 6.30 9.54
C THR A 53 8.85 5.50 9.06
N ASN A 54 9.07 5.40 7.75
CA ASN A 54 10.25 4.73 7.20
C ASN A 54 11.55 5.44 7.56
N LEU A 55 11.58 6.78 7.54
CA LEU A 55 12.75 7.55 7.98
C LEU A 55 13.06 7.31 9.46
N ILE A 56 12.05 7.29 10.32
CA ILE A 56 12.21 6.98 11.75
C ILE A 56 12.74 5.56 11.94
N ILE A 57 12.14 4.56 11.28
CA ILE A 57 12.59 3.16 11.36
C ILE A 57 14.04 3.03 10.86
N PHE A 58 14.37 3.68 9.74
CA PHE A 58 15.72 3.65 9.17
C PHE A 58 16.75 4.27 10.12
N ASN A 59 16.46 5.44 10.69
CA ASN A 59 17.33 6.11 11.66
C ASN A 59 17.51 5.27 12.93
N HIS A 60 16.43 4.64 13.41
CA HIS A 60 16.48 3.74 14.56
C HIS A 60 17.34 2.51 14.26
N ALA A 61 17.13 1.86 13.11
CA ALA A 61 17.92 0.70 12.68
C ALA A 61 19.42 1.04 12.53
N ARG A 62 19.75 2.21 11.97
CA ARG A 62 21.13 2.68 11.84
C ARG A 62 21.78 2.91 13.20
N THR A 63 21.06 3.55 14.13
CA THR A 63 21.56 3.80 15.49
C THR A 63 21.78 2.51 16.26
N SER A 64 20.83 1.57 16.16
CA SER A 64 20.95 0.25 16.79
C SER A 64 22.10 -0.56 16.20
N THR A 65 22.32 -0.49 14.90
CA THR A 65 23.46 -1.17 14.23
C THR A 65 24.79 -0.62 14.73
N ASN A 66 24.93 0.70 14.83
CA ASN A 66 26.16 1.34 15.30
C ASN A 66 26.47 1.01 16.77
N ARG A 67 25.44 0.92 17.63
CA ARG A 67 25.60 0.55 19.05
C ARG A 67 25.98 -0.92 19.23
N VAL A 68 25.39 -1.83 18.45
CA VAL A 68 25.64 -3.27 18.58
C VAL A 68 27.00 -3.66 17.99
N GLN A 69 27.46 -2.99 16.93
CA GLN A 69 28.83 -3.18 16.40
C GLN A 69 29.93 -2.82 17.41
N ALA A 70 29.66 -1.86 18.30
CA ALA A 70 30.60 -1.46 19.35
C ALA A 70 30.63 -2.43 20.55
N VAL A 71 29.59 -3.26 20.75
CA VAL A 71 29.41 -4.05 21.99
C VAL A 71 29.47 -5.57 21.77
N ASN A 72 29.07 -6.13 20.62
CA ASN A 72 28.97 -7.58 20.47
C ASN A 72 29.28 -8.07 19.04
N GLN A 73 30.48 -8.61 18.85
CA GLN A 73 30.88 -9.28 17.60
C GLN A 73 30.26 -10.67 17.39
N GLN A 74 29.61 -11.32 18.37
CA GLN A 74 29.40 -12.78 18.29
C GLN A 74 27.97 -13.36 18.20
N GLU A 75 26.85 -12.76 18.67
CA GLU A 75 25.60 -13.58 18.72
C GLU A 75 24.28 -13.01 18.14
N ASN A 76 24.10 -11.71 17.84
CA ASN A 76 22.77 -11.17 17.50
C ASN A 76 22.54 -10.70 16.04
N LYS A 77 23.31 -11.17 15.05
CA LYS A 77 23.21 -10.70 13.65
C LYS A 77 21.97 -11.16 12.87
N THR A 78 21.21 -12.16 13.33
CA THR A 78 20.13 -12.77 12.54
C THR A 78 18.80 -12.02 12.59
N PHE A 79 18.49 -11.34 13.69
CA PHE A 79 17.21 -10.63 13.88
C PHE A 79 17.07 -9.42 12.93
N SER A 80 18.14 -8.62 12.78
CA SER A 80 18.12 -7.39 11.96
C SER A 80 17.86 -7.62 10.46
N ARG A 81 18.28 -8.77 9.89
CA ARG A 81 18.11 -9.04 8.45
C ARG A 81 16.66 -9.29 8.04
N ARG A 82 15.88 -9.94 8.92
CA ARG A 82 14.46 -10.24 8.64
C ARG A 82 13.64 -8.95 8.59
N ASP A 83 13.86 -8.05 9.55
CA ASP A 83 13.14 -6.78 9.63
C ASP A 83 13.47 -5.86 8.46
N LEU A 84 14.74 -5.82 8.03
CA LEU A 84 15.14 -5.07 6.84
C LEU A 84 14.51 -5.62 5.55
N TYR A 85 14.38 -6.94 5.43
CA TYR A 85 13.71 -7.56 4.28
C TYR A 85 12.21 -7.25 4.28
N LEU A 86 11.56 -7.30 5.44
CA LEU A 86 10.15 -6.92 5.60
C LEU A 86 9.93 -5.44 5.26
N LEU A 87 10.82 -4.56 5.73
CA LEU A 87 10.79 -3.12 5.40
C LEU A 87 10.91 -2.89 3.89
N LYS A 88 11.88 -3.55 3.23
CA LYS A 88 12.04 -3.48 1.77
C LYS A 88 10.77 -3.94 1.04
N HIS A 89 10.17 -5.04 1.49
CA HIS A 89 8.92 -5.54 0.93
C HIS A 89 7.76 -4.54 1.11
N MET A 90 7.62 -3.95 2.31
CA MET A 90 6.61 -2.91 2.55
C MET A 90 6.80 -1.70 1.62
N ILE A 91 8.04 -1.28 1.36
CA ILE A 91 8.35 -0.16 0.44
C ILE A 91 7.92 -0.52 -0.97
N VAL A 92 8.23 -1.72 -1.45
CA VAL A 92 7.83 -2.17 -2.79
C VAL A 92 6.31 -2.20 -2.92
N VAL A 93 5.59 -2.78 -1.94
CA VAL A 93 4.11 -2.80 -1.93
C VAL A 93 3.55 -1.39 -1.97
N TYR A 94 4.13 -0.47 -1.18
CA TYR A 94 3.73 0.93 -1.15
C TYR A 94 3.92 1.64 -2.49
N CYS A 95 5.09 1.44 -3.13
CA CYS A 95 5.39 2.01 -4.45
C CYS A 95 4.42 1.50 -5.52
N ILE A 96 4.08 0.19 -5.52
CA ILE A 96 3.10 -0.38 -6.44
C ILE A 96 1.73 0.27 -6.23
N PHE A 97 1.31 0.43 -4.96
CA PHE A 97 0.03 1.06 -4.62
C PHE A 97 -0.03 2.51 -5.10
N VAL A 98 0.93 3.36 -4.71
CA VAL A 98 0.94 4.77 -5.11
C VAL A 98 1.07 4.92 -6.62
N GLY A 99 1.96 4.14 -7.25
CA GLY A 99 2.17 4.17 -8.70
C GLY A 99 0.93 3.76 -9.49
N GLY A 100 0.13 2.82 -8.99
CA GLY A 100 -1.12 2.40 -9.62
C GLY A 100 -2.27 3.39 -9.42
N TRP A 101 -2.44 3.91 -8.20
CA TRP A 101 -3.61 4.71 -7.83
C TRP A 101 -3.45 6.22 -8.04
N SER A 102 -2.25 6.76 -7.87
CA SER A 102 -2.01 8.20 -8.03
C SER A 102 -2.37 8.72 -9.43
N PRO A 103 -2.06 8.02 -10.54
CA PRO A 103 -2.45 8.47 -11.87
C PRO A 103 -3.96 8.66 -12.05
N ILE A 104 -4.79 7.81 -11.45
CA ILE A 104 -6.26 7.94 -11.52
C ILE A 104 -6.72 9.24 -10.85
N TYR A 105 -6.25 9.49 -9.64
CA TYR A 105 -6.68 10.67 -8.88
C TYR A 105 -6.15 11.97 -9.49
N LEU A 106 -4.92 11.95 -10.00
CA LEU A 106 -4.36 13.09 -10.74
C LEU A 106 -5.13 13.33 -12.04
N PHE A 107 -5.41 12.29 -12.82
CA PHE A 107 -6.18 12.40 -14.05
C PHE A 107 -7.60 12.92 -13.77
N SER A 108 -8.24 12.46 -12.70
CA SER A 108 -9.57 12.94 -12.29
C SER A 108 -9.58 14.45 -12.00
N ILE A 109 -8.51 14.99 -11.43
CA ILE A 109 -8.39 16.44 -11.18
C ILE A 109 -8.09 17.20 -12.48
N ILE A 110 -7.19 16.67 -13.32
CA ILE A 110 -6.76 17.31 -14.57
C ILE A 110 -7.90 17.31 -15.61
N ASN A 111 -8.62 16.20 -15.75
CA ASN A 111 -9.77 16.04 -16.64
C ASN A 111 -11.07 16.58 -16.02
N TYR A 112 -10.99 17.69 -15.28
CA TYR A 112 -12.19 18.33 -14.73
C TYR A 112 -13.05 18.99 -15.81
N ASN A 113 -12.43 19.45 -16.92
CA ASN A 113 -13.11 20.12 -18.03
C ASN A 113 -13.43 19.20 -19.22
N ASP A 114 -13.39 17.87 -19.04
CA ASP A 114 -13.67 16.87 -20.08
C ASP A 114 -12.89 17.07 -21.40
N THR A 115 -11.66 17.57 -21.30
CA THR A 115 -10.81 17.87 -22.46
C THR A 115 -10.04 16.66 -22.98
N PHE A 116 -10.01 15.56 -22.24
CA PHE A 116 -9.21 14.38 -22.57
C PHE A 116 -10.02 13.27 -23.24
N ASN A 117 -9.30 12.39 -23.95
CA ASN A 117 -9.89 11.23 -24.60
C ASN A 117 -10.60 10.32 -23.57
N PRO A 118 -11.89 9.96 -23.78
CA PRO A 118 -12.67 9.15 -22.85
C PRO A 118 -12.05 7.77 -22.58
N ASN A 119 -11.19 7.26 -23.48
CA ASN A 119 -10.52 5.97 -23.31
C ASN A 119 -9.40 5.98 -22.25
N ILE A 120 -8.90 7.15 -21.83
CA ILE A 120 -7.80 7.24 -20.85
C ILE A 120 -8.27 6.79 -19.46
N GLY A 121 -9.50 7.15 -19.06
CA GLY A 121 -10.07 6.77 -17.76
C GLY A 121 -10.04 5.25 -17.52
N PRO A 122 -10.67 4.44 -18.40
CA PRO A 122 -10.67 2.98 -18.28
C PRO A 122 -9.26 2.37 -18.25
N VAL A 123 -8.31 2.90 -19.04
CA VAL A 123 -6.92 2.43 -19.04
C VAL A 123 -6.26 2.68 -17.69
N LEU A 124 -6.45 3.86 -17.10
CA LEU A 124 -5.92 4.15 -15.76
C LEU A 124 -6.57 3.28 -14.69
N THR A 125 -7.88 3.02 -14.78
CA THR A 125 -8.57 2.06 -13.91
C THR A 125 -8.01 0.64 -14.03
N LEU A 126 -7.70 0.20 -15.25
CA LEU A 126 -7.03 -1.08 -15.48
C LEU A 126 -5.64 -1.12 -14.82
N ILE A 127 -4.87 -0.04 -14.91
CA ILE A 127 -3.56 0.07 -14.25
C ILE A 127 -3.68 -0.05 -12.72
N ALA A 128 -4.64 0.65 -12.11
CA ALA A 128 -4.82 0.55 -10.65
C ALA A 128 -5.32 -0.83 -10.22
N THR A 129 -6.22 -1.46 -10.97
CA THR A 129 -6.66 -2.83 -10.64
C THR A 129 -5.53 -3.85 -10.78
N LEU A 130 -4.71 -3.75 -11.83
CA LEU A 130 -3.50 -4.55 -11.99
C LEU A 130 -2.49 -4.31 -10.85
N SER A 131 -2.39 -3.08 -10.34
CA SER A 131 -1.52 -2.79 -9.19
C SER A 131 -1.94 -3.57 -7.92
N LEU A 132 -3.24 -3.74 -7.67
CA LEU A 132 -3.73 -4.56 -6.57
C LEU A 132 -3.38 -6.04 -6.77
N LEU A 133 -3.55 -6.54 -7.99
CA LEU A 133 -3.16 -7.91 -8.33
C LEU A 133 -1.66 -8.13 -8.11
N LEU A 134 -0.82 -7.17 -8.50
CA LEU A 134 0.62 -7.22 -8.27
C LEU A 134 0.96 -7.24 -6.77
N ILE A 135 0.23 -6.51 -5.93
CA ILE A 135 0.43 -6.56 -4.47
C ILE A 135 0.10 -7.96 -3.92
N VAL A 136 -0.99 -8.58 -4.38
CA VAL A 136 -1.36 -9.96 -3.98
C VAL A 136 -0.29 -10.96 -4.43
N ILE A 137 0.15 -10.88 -5.70
CA ILE A 137 1.22 -11.73 -6.24
C ILE A 137 2.51 -11.53 -5.43
N ASN A 138 2.87 -10.29 -5.12
CA ASN A 138 4.05 -9.97 -4.32
C ASN A 138 3.96 -10.61 -2.93
N LEU A 139 2.81 -10.50 -2.25
CA LEU A 139 2.56 -11.15 -0.96
C LEU A 139 2.72 -12.68 -1.05
N LEU A 140 2.18 -13.30 -2.11
CA LEU A 140 2.34 -14.73 -2.35
C LEU A 140 3.81 -15.11 -2.57
N ILE A 141 4.57 -14.33 -3.33
CA ILE A 141 5.99 -14.60 -3.62
C ILE A 141 6.85 -14.46 -2.35
N TYR A 142 6.61 -13.42 -1.55
CA TYR A 142 7.45 -13.11 -0.39
C TYR A 142 7.13 -13.95 0.85
N ASN A 143 5.90 -14.43 1.01
CA ASN A 143 5.52 -15.23 2.17
C ASN A 143 5.88 -16.71 1.98
N HIS A 144 7.04 -17.12 2.53
CA HIS A 144 7.51 -18.50 2.48
C HIS A 144 6.49 -19.51 3.03
N GLU A 145 5.88 -19.22 4.18
CA GLU A 145 4.91 -20.13 4.81
C GLU A 145 3.66 -20.29 3.96
N LEU A 146 3.18 -19.20 3.36
CA LEU A 146 2.04 -19.25 2.45
C LEU A 146 2.34 -20.08 1.19
N ARG A 147 3.52 -19.91 0.60
CA ARG A 147 3.97 -20.75 -0.54
C ARG A 147 4.07 -22.21 -0.15
N LYS A 148 4.64 -22.51 1.01
CA LYS A 148 4.75 -23.88 1.53
C LYS A 148 3.36 -24.48 1.75
N TYR A 149 2.44 -23.73 2.33
CA TYR A 149 1.05 -24.15 2.52
C TYR A 149 0.36 -24.44 1.18
N LEU A 150 0.43 -23.51 0.23
CA LEU A 150 -0.16 -23.68 -1.10
C LEU A 150 0.46 -24.85 -1.86
N LYS A 151 1.79 -24.98 -1.82
CA LYS A 151 2.48 -26.12 -2.45
C LYS A 151 2.02 -27.43 -1.84
N ASN A 152 1.94 -27.51 -0.50
CA ASN A 152 1.50 -28.72 0.18
C ASN A 152 0.04 -29.08 -0.08
N LYS A 153 -0.85 -28.09 -0.29
CA LYS A 153 -2.28 -28.34 -0.51
C LYS A 153 -2.61 -28.63 -1.97
N ILE A 154 -1.95 -27.93 -2.91
CA ILE A 154 -2.19 -28.08 -4.35
C ILE A 154 -1.50 -29.35 -4.88
N PHE A 155 -0.25 -29.61 -4.48
CA PHE A 155 0.51 -30.74 -5.03
C PHE A 155 0.28 -32.07 -4.29
N ARG A 156 -0.24 -32.09 -3.05
CA ARG A 156 -0.63 -33.37 -2.41
C ARG A 156 -1.92 -33.98 -2.93
N CYS A 157 -2.74 -33.22 -3.66
CA CYS A 157 -3.92 -33.79 -4.32
C CYS A 157 -3.58 -34.55 -5.61
N SER A 158 -2.31 -34.57 -6.05
CA SER A 158 -1.86 -35.34 -7.22
C SER A 158 -1.27 -36.72 -6.87
N ASP A 159 -1.15 -37.07 -5.59
CA ASP A 159 -0.57 -38.35 -5.14
C ASP A 159 -1.64 -39.36 -4.67
N VAL A 160 -2.90 -39.22 -5.13
CA VAL A 160 -3.99 -40.20 -4.93
C VAL A 160 -4.54 -40.66 -6.26
#